data_AF-A0A133S454-F1
#
_entry.id   AF-A0A133S454-F1
#
_cell.length_a   1.000
_cell.length_b   1.000
_cell.length_c   1.000
_cell.angle_alpha   90.00
_cell.angle_beta   90.00
_cell.angle_gamma   90.00
#
_symmetry.space_group_name_H-M   'P 1'
#
loop_
_entity.id
_entity.type
_entity.pdbx_description
1 polymer ?
#
loop_
_entity_poly.entity_id
_entity_poly.type
_entity_poly.pdbx_seq_one_letter_code
_entity_poly.pdbx_strand_id
1 'polypeptide(L)'
;AAVNKKQMDDALKGATDNTVSLGSESGSTTAKKLSTTGGIKFYIKGETGANALITTSATGDDVTIAPTAKLTAAVTAAEKSADKDLSNLSAAGDTYIKNLAKSAASWNVETNGAGTTAVAGGETVNFINGDNIAITNTGRSITIGTAKNVSFDKVTVGGIVLDKNTGINAGNKEIKGVANATSADAAVNKGQMDAAITAAAGGSLSTEKVVAKTLTGDTNLATVTGQTGTAKGETYEVSVSENAVKAVAATAAQDAVKVAGTGLATVSDATAAGVKTYTVNVDEGKLVIDDTTGKIGANGATQGTTQGKNGVATTQDVASVVNSAIDKTKQALDDAKHNFAGDDATVISRKHGEQLNI
;
A
#
# COMPACT_ATOMS: atom_id res chain seq x y z
N ALA A 1 149.75 -57.16 46.06
CA ALA A 1 150.41 -57.21 44.73
C ALA A 1 150.42 -55.80 44.17
N ALA A 2 151.56 -55.30 43.68
CA ALA A 2 151.62 -53.98 43.04
C ALA A 2 151.02 -54.05 41.63
N VAL A 3 150.16 -53.09 41.28
CA VAL A 3 149.52 -53.00 39.96
C VAL A 3 150.50 -52.32 39.02
N ASN A 4 150.83 -52.93 37.87
CA ASN A 4 151.74 -52.34 36.89
C ASN A 4 150.99 -51.36 35.95
N LYS A 5 151.72 -50.47 35.27
CA LYS A 5 151.14 -49.44 34.38
C LYS A 5 150.21 -50.05 33.32
N LYS A 6 150.56 -51.20 32.76
CA LYS A 6 149.73 -51.89 31.77
C LYS A 6 148.41 -52.38 32.36
N GLN A 7 148.42 -52.96 33.56
CA GLN A 7 147.22 -53.39 34.26
C GLN A 7 146.31 -52.20 34.60
N MET A 8 146.89 -51.03 34.88
CA MET A 8 146.13 -49.79 35.11
C MET A 8 145.56 -49.22 33.81
N ASP A 9 146.34 -49.19 32.72
CA ASP A 9 145.90 -48.73 31.39
C ASP A 9 144.82 -49.66 30.83
N ASP A 10 144.95 -50.98 30.98
CA ASP A 10 143.96 -51.97 30.53
C ASP A 10 142.64 -51.84 31.34
N ALA A 11 142.73 -51.64 32.66
CA ALA A 11 141.55 -51.40 33.51
C ALA A 11 140.85 -50.08 33.18
N LEU A 12 141.61 -49.01 32.92
CA LEU A 12 141.06 -47.72 32.51
C LEU A 12 140.49 -47.78 31.09
N LYS A 13 141.12 -48.53 30.17
CA LYS A 13 140.63 -48.78 28.81
C LYS A 13 139.27 -49.49 28.86
N GLY A 14 139.10 -50.51 29.71
CA GLY A 14 137.81 -51.18 29.90
C GLY A 14 136.71 -50.25 30.44
N ALA A 15 137.05 -49.33 31.34
CA ALA A 15 136.10 -48.34 31.88
C ALA A 15 135.77 -47.20 30.90
N THR A 16 136.68 -46.87 29.97
CA THR A 16 136.58 -45.74 29.03
C THR A 16 136.16 -46.12 27.61
N ASP A 17 136.13 -47.42 27.28
CA ASP A 17 135.72 -47.95 25.98
C ASP A 17 134.21 -48.19 25.84
N ASN A 18 133.43 -48.07 26.92
CA ASN A 18 131.98 -48.11 26.84
C ASN A 18 131.48 -47.08 25.83
N THR A 19 130.55 -47.50 24.98
CA THR A 19 129.93 -46.62 24.00
C THR A 19 128.47 -46.38 24.32
N VAL A 20 127.99 -45.18 24.00
CA VAL A 20 126.57 -44.84 24.07
C VAL A 20 126.06 -44.48 22.68
N SER A 21 124.85 -44.94 22.37
CA SER A 21 124.07 -44.60 21.18
C SER A 21 122.61 -44.42 21.57
N LEU A 22 121.91 -43.53 20.88
CA LEU A 22 120.46 -43.42 20.95
C LEU A 22 119.81 -44.29 19.86
N GLY A 23 118.67 -44.90 20.17
CA GLY A 23 117.88 -45.72 19.25
C GLY A 23 116.46 -45.19 19.08
N SER A 24 115.86 -45.50 17.93
CA SER A 24 114.45 -45.38 17.62
C SER A 24 113.98 -46.64 16.90
N GLU A 25 112.68 -46.77 16.62
CA GLU A 25 112.12 -47.89 15.84
C GLU A 25 112.66 -47.95 14.40
N SER A 26 113.16 -46.82 13.88
CA SER A 26 113.71 -46.71 12.53
C SER A 26 115.23 -46.87 12.46
N GLY A 27 115.92 -47.07 13.59
CA GLY A 27 117.37 -47.29 13.64
C GLY A 27 118.07 -46.64 14.84
N SER A 28 119.40 -46.71 14.86
CA SER A 28 120.21 -46.17 15.95
C SER A 28 121.29 -45.22 15.44
N THR A 29 121.64 -44.23 16.27
CA THR A 29 122.81 -43.39 16.05
C THR A 29 124.10 -44.23 16.14
N THR A 30 125.16 -43.80 15.48
CA THR A 30 126.47 -44.40 15.64
C THR A 30 126.94 -44.29 17.09
N ALA A 31 127.30 -45.43 17.69
CA ALA A 31 127.84 -45.53 19.04
C ALA A 31 129.09 -44.66 19.21
N LYS A 32 129.11 -43.83 20.26
CA LYS A 32 130.23 -42.94 20.62
C LYS A 32 130.87 -43.39 21.93
N LYS A 33 132.19 -43.44 21.99
CA LYS A 33 132.94 -43.77 23.21
C LYS A 33 132.71 -42.72 24.31
N LEU A 34 132.57 -43.14 25.55
CA LEU A 34 132.43 -42.24 26.71
C LEU A 34 133.64 -41.29 26.87
N SER A 35 134.83 -41.73 26.46
CA SER A 35 136.08 -40.97 26.50
C SER A 35 136.30 -39.99 25.35
N THR A 36 135.24 -39.59 24.63
CA THR A 36 135.37 -38.67 23.49
C THR A 36 135.87 -37.29 23.93
N THR A 37 136.98 -36.83 23.33
CA THR A 37 137.53 -35.49 23.56
C THR A 37 136.50 -34.40 23.23
N GLY A 38 136.23 -33.51 24.18
CA GLY A 38 135.19 -32.48 24.06
C GLY A 38 133.77 -32.93 24.44
N GLY A 39 133.63 -34.16 24.98
CA GLY A 39 132.37 -34.72 25.45
C GLY A 39 131.52 -35.34 24.33
N ILE A 40 130.51 -36.11 24.72
CA ILE A 40 129.55 -36.69 23.77
C ILE A 40 128.41 -35.70 23.56
N LYS A 41 128.10 -35.39 22.30
CA LYS A 41 126.95 -34.58 21.91
C LYS A 41 126.00 -35.38 21.03
N PHE A 42 124.72 -35.37 21.37
CA PHE A 42 123.64 -35.88 20.54
C PHE A 42 122.74 -34.71 20.13
N TYR A 43 122.47 -34.59 18.84
CA TYR A 43 121.57 -33.57 18.32
C TYR A 43 120.15 -34.14 18.27
N ILE A 44 119.21 -33.49 18.96
CA ILE A 44 117.79 -33.63 18.64
C ILE A 44 117.52 -32.67 17.48
N LYS A 45 117.11 -33.20 16.34
CA LYS A 45 116.88 -32.41 15.13
C LYS A 45 115.42 -31.99 15.07
N GLY A 46 115.15 -30.70 15.30
CA GLY A 46 113.91 -30.07 14.87
C GLY A 46 113.90 -29.81 13.35
N GLU A 47 112.73 -29.55 12.81
CA GLU A 47 112.58 -29.12 11.42
C GLU A 47 112.95 -27.64 11.28
N THR A 48 113.27 -27.21 10.05
CA THR A 48 113.58 -25.81 9.73
C THR A 48 112.76 -25.31 8.56
N GLY A 49 112.61 -23.99 8.45
CA GLY A 49 111.84 -23.33 7.39
C GLY A 49 110.34 -23.21 7.68
N ALA A 50 109.59 -22.64 6.75
CA ALA A 50 108.19 -22.26 6.92
C ALA A 50 107.23 -23.44 7.20
N ASN A 51 107.67 -24.67 6.94
CA ASN A 51 106.85 -25.88 7.10
C ASN A 51 107.18 -26.68 8.35
N ALA A 52 108.16 -26.27 9.14
CA ALA A 52 108.53 -26.95 10.38
C ALA A 52 107.34 -27.06 11.32
N LEU A 53 107.04 -28.26 11.84
CA LEU A 53 105.99 -28.47 12.84
C LEU A 53 106.54 -28.44 14.27
N ILE A 54 107.79 -28.82 14.44
CA ILE A 54 108.51 -28.78 15.72
C ILE A 54 109.85 -28.07 15.54
N THR A 55 110.25 -27.32 16.56
CA THR A 55 111.60 -26.76 16.67
C THR A 55 112.28 -27.26 17.93
N THR A 56 113.61 -27.28 17.89
CA THR A 56 114.44 -27.70 19.01
C THR A 56 115.47 -26.63 19.31
N SER A 57 115.63 -26.29 20.58
CA SER A 57 116.67 -25.38 21.07
C SER A 57 117.36 -26.00 22.28
N ALA A 58 118.66 -25.75 22.43
CA ALA A 58 119.43 -26.19 23.61
C ALA A 58 120.06 -24.97 24.27
N THR A 59 119.80 -24.80 25.56
CA THR A 59 120.31 -23.66 26.36
C THR A 59 120.56 -24.15 27.77
N GLY A 60 121.75 -23.89 28.33
CA GLY A 60 122.13 -24.43 29.64
C GLY A 60 122.13 -25.96 29.62
N ASP A 61 121.44 -26.57 30.60
CA ASP A 61 121.36 -28.02 30.77
C ASP A 61 120.15 -28.65 30.06
N ASP A 62 119.27 -27.84 29.44
CA ASP A 62 118.01 -28.31 28.87
C ASP A 62 118.01 -28.32 27.33
N VAL A 63 117.27 -29.29 26.77
CA VAL A 63 116.85 -29.31 25.38
C VAL A 63 115.33 -29.13 25.32
N THR A 64 114.88 -28.03 24.73
CA THR A 64 113.46 -27.74 24.53
C THR A 64 113.01 -28.24 23.16
N ILE A 65 111.88 -28.94 23.14
CA ILE A 65 111.15 -29.30 21.92
C ILE A 65 109.80 -28.58 21.99
N ALA A 66 109.53 -27.72 21.02
CA ALA A 66 108.33 -26.89 21.02
C ALA A 66 107.56 -27.02 19.69
N PRO A 67 106.21 -26.98 19.73
CA PRO A 67 105.43 -26.85 18.51
C PRO A 67 105.70 -25.47 17.88
N THR A 68 105.71 -25.42 16.55
CA THR A 68 105.75 -24.14 15.85
C THR A 68 104.37 -23.50 15.78
N ALA A 69 104.34 -22.21 15.42
CA ALA A 69 103.09 -21.52 15.12
C ALA A 69 102.24 -22.24 14.05
N LYS A 70 102.87 -22.96 13.11
CA LYS A 70 102.16 -23.73 12.09
C LYS A 70 101.44 -24.93 12.68
N LEU A 71 102.10 -25.70 13.57
CA LEU A 71 101.46 -26.82 14.26
C LEU A 71 100.33 -26.32 15.17
N THR A 72 100.57 -25.26 15.94
CA THR A 72 99.54 -24.65 16.78
C THR A 72 98.34 -24.17 15.97
N ALA A 73 98.56 -23.46 14.86
CA ALA A 73 97.48 -22.99 13.99
C ALA A 73 96.70 -24.13 13.32
N ALA A 74 97.39 -25.20 12.91
CA ALA A 74 96.76 -26.39 12.35
C ALA A 74 95.86 -27.10 13.37
N VAL A 75 96.32 -27.22 14.62
CA VAL A 75 95.51 -27.78 15.72
C VAL A 75 94.30 -26.92 15.98
N THR A 76 94.45 -25.60 16.11
CA THR A 76 93.33 -24.67 16.30
C THR A 76 92.32 -24.73 15.13
N ALA A 77 92.80 -24.83 13.89
CA ALA A 77 91.93 -24.98 12.72
C ALA A 77 91.17 -26.30 12.73
N ALA A 78 91.82 -27.40 13.13
CA ALA A 78 91.19 -28.70 13.27
C ALA A 78 90.13 -28.71 14.39
N GLU A 79 90.43 -28.12 15.54
CA GLU A 79 89.49 -27.96 16.66
C GLU A 79 88.27 -27.14 16.21
N LYS A 80 88.48 -25.99 15.55
CA LYS A 80 87.40 -25.16 15.01
C LYS A 80 86.56 -25.89 13.95
N SER A 81 87.16 -26.80 13.17
CA SER A 81 86.41 -27.59 12.20
C SER A 81 85.47 -28.62 12.85
N ALA A 82 85.68 -28.96 14.12
CA ALA A 82 84.88 -29.94 14.86
C ALA A 82 83.66 -29.31 15.58
N ASP A 83 83.52 -27.98 15.55
CA ASP A 83 82.41 -27.28 16.17
C ASP A 83 81.06 -27.68 15.53
N LYS A 84 80.10 -28.07 16.37
CA LYS A 84 78.75 -28.53 15.97
C LYS A 84 77.70 -27.42 15.97
N ASP A 85 78.05 -26.26 16.50
CA ASP A 85 77.18 -25.09 16.59
C ASP A 85 77.21 -24.22 15.32
N LEU A 86 77.92 -24.67 14.27
CA LEU A 86 78.10 -24.00 12.98
C LEU A 86 78.87 -22.67 13.06
N SER A 87 79.51 -22.35 14.19
CA SER A 87 80.35 -21.15 14.35
C SER A 87 81.63 -21.17 13.50
N ASN A 88 81.88 -22.28 12.82
CA ASN A 88 82.97 -22.50 11.88
C ASN A 88 82.60 -22.18 10.42
N LEU A 89 81.33 -21.89 10.12
CA LEU A 89 80.91 -21.50 8.77
C LEU A 89 81.53 -20.15 8.36
N SER A 90 81.91 -20.03 7.09
CA SER A 90 82.23 -18.74 6.50
C SER A 90 80.95 -17.90 6.32
N ALA A 91 81.10 -16.59 6.14
CA ALA A 91 79.96 -15.72 5.85
C ALA A 91 79.15 -16.18 4.60
N ALA A 92 79.84 -16.72 3.60
CA ALA A 92 79.20 -17.29 2.42
C ALA A 92 78.43 -18.58 2.74
N GLY A 93 79.01 -19.46 3.56
CA GLY A 93 78.35 -20.69 4.02
C GLY A 93 77.10 -20.40 4.87
N ASP A 94 77.20 -19.47 5.82
CA ASP A 94 76.08 -18.99 6.64
C ASP A 94 74.95 -18.42 5.76
N THR A 95 75.29 -17.55 4.80
CA THR A 95 74.31 -16.98 3.86
C THR A 95 73.63 -18.07 3.03
N TYR A 96 74.40 -19.04 2.53
CA TYR A 96 73.87 -20.13 1.72
C TYR A 96 72.86 -20.98 2.51
N ILE A 97 73.20 -21.37 3.74
CA ILE A 97 72.29 -22.14 4.60
C ILE A 97 71.03 -21.34 4.95
N LYS A 98 71.16 -20.05 5.28
CA LYS A 98 70.01 -19.17 5.54
C LYS A 98 69.08 -19.07 4.32
N ASN A 99 69.63 -19.02 3.11
CA ASN A 99 68.83 -18.99 1.88
C ASN A 99 68.15 -20.33 1.61
N LEU A 100 68.84 -21.46 1.80
CA LEU A 100 68.22 -22.78 1.71
C LEU A 100 67.05 -22.92 2.68
N ALA A 101 67.20 -22.45 3.92
CA ALA A 101 66.13 -22.46 4.92
C ALA A 101 64.93 -21.61 4.48
N LYS A 102 65.16 -20.41 3.93
CA LYS A 102 64.08 -19.54 3.39
C LYS A 102 63.36 -20.19 2.21
N SER A 103 64.10 -20.81 1.29
CA SER A 103 63.52 -21.51 0.14
C SER A 103 62.72 -22.75 0.57
N ALA A 104 63.24 -23.52 1.52
CA ALA A 104 62.55 -24.69 2.06
C ALA A 104 61.26 -24.33 2.83
N ALA A 105 61.18 -23.12 3.40
CA ALA A 105 59.99 -22.61 4.07
C ALA A 105 58.93 -22.03 3.11
N SER A 106 59.14 -22.13 1.79
CA SER A 106 58.18 -21.62 0.81
C SER A 106 56.92 -22.49 0.73
N TRP A 107 55.78 -21.85 0.51
CA TRP A 107 54.48 -22.49 0.32
C TRP A 107 53.68 -21.70 -0.72
N ASN A 108 52.62 -22.29 -1.29
CA ASN A 108 51.82 -21.65 -2.33
C ASN A 108 50.46 -21.21 -1.79
N VAL A 109 50.02 -20.02 -2.19
CA VAL A 109 48.63 -19.53 -2.05
C VAL A 109 47.92 -19.70 -3.38
N GLU A 110 46.71 -20.23 -3.35
CA GLU A 110 45.79 -20.24 -4.50
C GLU A 110 44.40 -19.81 -4.03
N THR A 111 43.76 -18.95 -4.82
CA THR A 111 42.40 -18.45 -4.54
C THR A 111 41.50 -18.77 -5.73
N ASN A 112 40.39 -19.47 -5.47
CA ASN A 112 39.35 -19.78 -6.46
C ASN A 112 39.85 -20.41 -7.77
N GLY A 113 40.95 -21.19 -7.73
CA GLY A 113 41.49 -21.85 -8.92
C GLY A 113 42.23 -20.91 -9.90
N ALA A 114 42.56 -19.68 -9.49
CA ALA A 114 43.20 -18.68 -10.37
C ALA A 114 44.72 -18.89 -10.54
N GLY A 115 45.26 -20.04 -10.11
CA GLY A 115 46.69 -20.34 -10.11
C GLY A 115 47.39 -20.06 -8.79
N THR A 116 48.65 -20.49 -8.70
CA THR A 116 49.43 -20.47 -7.45
C THR A 116 50.40 -19.30 -7.41
N THR A 117 50.46 -18.61 -6.26
CA THR A 117 51.50 -17.63 -5.91
C THR A 117 52.38 -18.22 -4.83
N ALA A 118 53.69 -18.32 -5.08
CA ALA A 118 54.65 -18.75 -4.06
C ALA A 118 54.85 -17.66 -3.00
N VAL A 119 54.92 -18.08 -1.74
CA VAL A 119 55.20 -17.26 -0.56
C VAL A 119 56.47 -17.82 0.08
N ALA A 120 57.59 -17.14 -0.11
CA ALA A 120 58.87 -17.54 0.44
C ALA A 120 58.97 -17.28 1.94
N GLY A 121 59.93 -17.95 2.60
CA GLY A 121 60.20 -17.73 4.02
C GLY A 121 60.52 -16.27 4.33
N GLY A 122 59.68 -15.63 5.15
CA GLY A 122 59.80 -14.22 5.54
C GLY A 122 58.89 -13.26 4.76
N GLU A 123 58.19 -13.74 3.73
CA GLU A 123 57.17 -12.94 3.04
C GLU A 123 55.86 -12.85 3.85
N THR A 124 55.03 -11.86 3.52
CA THR A 124 53.74 -11.62 4.17
C THR A 124 52.59 -11.82 3.19
N VAL A 125 51.58 -12.57 3.61
CA VAL A 125 50.28 -12.60 2.94
C VAL A 125 49.35 -11.64 3.67
N ASN A 126 48.78 -10.68 2.94
CA ASN A 126 47.86 -9.70 3.50
C ASN A 126 46.41 -10.07 3.18
N PHE A 127 45.60 -10.33 4.22
CA PHE A 127 44.17 -10.53 4.08
C PHE A 127 43.47 -9.19 4.29
N ILE A 128 42.80 -8.70 3.24
CA ILE A 128 42.18 -7.37 3.21
C ILE A 128 40.67 -7.51 3.36
N ASN A 129 40.06 -6.64 4.18
CA ASN A 129 38.61 -6.57 4.32
C ASN A 129 37.97 -6.18 2.98
N GLY A 130 36.89 -6.87 2.62
CA GLY A 130 35.94 -6.36 1.63
C GLY A 130 34.84 -5.55 2.31
N ASP A 131 33.90 -5.01 1.52
CA ASP A 131 32.81 -4.19 2.07
C ASP A 131 31.93 -4.97 3.06
N ASN A 132 31.61 -6.23 2.73
CA ASN A 132 30.69 -7.07 3.51
C ASN A 132 31.39 -8.12 4.38
N ILE A 133 32.71 -8.28 4.26
CA ILE A 133 33.49 -9.30 4.99
C ILE A 133 34.49 -8.61 5.91
N ALA A 134 34.35 -8.87 7.20
CA ALA A 134 35.27 -8.44 8.23
C ALA A 134 36.26 -9.55 8.56
N ILE A 135 37.54 -9.21 8.51
CA ILE A 135 38.67 -10.07 8.86
C ILE A 135 39.40 -9.42 10.03
N THR A 136 39.59 -10.17 11.12
CA THR A 136 40.39 -9.74 12.27
C THR A 136 41.46 -10.76 12.57
N ASN A 137 42.64 -10.28 13.00
CA ASN A 137 43.75 -11.12 13.41
C ASN A 137 44.06 -10.87 14.88
N THR A 138 44.09 -11.93 15.67
CA THR A 138 44.60 -11.92 17.05
C THR A 138 45.66 -13.00 17.19
N GLY A 139 46.90 -12.66 16.84
CA GLY A 139 48.06 -13.54 16.89
C GLY A 139 47.99 -14.65 15.85
N ARG A 140 47.56 -15.85 16.26
CA ARG A 140 47.47 -17.04 15.40
C ARG A 140 46.04 -17.37 14.99
N SER A 141 45.07 -16.57 15.42
CA SER A 141 43.66 -16.72 15.09
C SER A 141 43.24 -15.65 14.10
N ILE A 142 42.79 -16.08 12.92
CA ILE A 142 42.12 -15.22 11.94
C ILE A 142 40.61 -15.49 12.07
N THR A 143 39.84 -14.46 12.39
CA THR A 143 38.38 -14.53 12.40
C THR A 143 37.86 -13.90 11.14
N ILE A 144 37.01 -14.65 10.41
CA ILE A 144 36.34 -14.18 9.20
C ILE A 144 34.84 -14.21 9.48
N GLY A 145 34.18 -13.08 9.31
CA GLY A 145 32.75 -12.95 9.50
C GLY A 145 32.13 -11.92 8.56
N THR A 146 30.81 -11.84 8.55
CA THR A 146 30.12 -10.74 7.88
C THR A 146 30.33 -9.46 8.67
N ALA A 147 30.46 -8.34 7.98
CA ALA A 147 30.42 -7.03 8.61
C ALA A 147 29.08 -6.83 9.36
N LYS A 148 29.08 -5.98 10.40
CA LYS A 148 27.85 -5.67 11.16
C LYS A 148 26.78 -5.03 10.26
N ASN A 149 27.22 -4.19 9.34
CA ASN A 149 26.40 -3.58 8.31
C ASN A 149 26.91 -4.12 6.97
N VAL A 150 25.99 -4.67 6.18
CA VAL A 150 26.29 -5.21 4.85
C VAL A 150 25.44 -4.49 3.82
N SER A 151 26.02 -4.25 2.65
CA SER A 151 25.34 -3.69 1.50
C SER A 151 25.29 -4.72 0.38
N PHE A 152 24.08 -5.05 -0.06
CA PHE A 152 23.88 -5.92 -1.21
C PHE A 152 23.10 -5.19 -2.27
N ASP A 153 23.51 -5.34 -3.53
CA ASP A 153 22.68 -4.90 -4.66
C ASP A 153 21.41 -5.75 -4.77
N LYS A 154 21.48 -7.03 -4.39
CA LYS A 154 20.37 -7.98 -4.46
C LYS A 154 20.50 -9.07 -3.39
N VAL A 155 19.39 -9.35 -2.71
CA VAL A 155 19.23 -10.47 -1.78
C VAL A 155 18.14 -11.39 -2.32
N THR A 156 18.44 -12.68 -2.44
CA THR A 156 17.49 -13.70 -2.92
C THR A 156 17.33 -14.77 -1.84
N VAL A 157 16.09 -15.06 -1.45
CA VAL A 157 15.76 -16.08 -0.44
C VAL A 157 14.67 -16.98 -1.02
N GLY A 158 15.06 -18.15 -1.53
CA GLY A 158 14.17 -18.99 -2.32
C GLY A 158 13.66 -18.22 -3.56
N GLY A 159 12.35 -17.97 -3.62
CA GLY A 159 11.73 -17.16 -4.69
C GLY A 159 11.59 -15.66 -4.38
N ILE A 160 11.85 -15.22 -3.15
CA ILE A 160 11.72 -13.81 -2.72
C ILE A 160 13.00 -13.06 -3.12
N VAL A 161 12.85 -11.86 -3.66
CA VAL A 161 13.98 -11.01 -4.07
C VAL A 161 13.80 -9.60 -3.50
N LEU A 162 14.86 -9.06 -2.91
CA LEU A 162 15.04 -7.63 -2.66
C LEU A 162 16.17 -7.14 -3.57
N ASP A 163 15.88 -6.17 -4.42
CA ASP A 163 16.81 -5.67 -5.43
C ASP A 163 16.84 -4.14 -5.39
N LYS A 164 18.04 -3.55 -5.42
CA LYS A 164 18.21 -2.11 -5.23
C LYS A 164 17.51 -1.26 -6.30
N ASN A 165 17.33 -1.80 -7.50
CA ASN A 165 16.78 -1.08 -8.64
C ASN A 165 15.29 -1.38 -8.85
N THR A 166 14.83 -2.57 -8.46
CA THR A 166 13.48 -3.06 -8.77
C THR A 166 12.59 -3.28 -7.53
N GLY A 167 13.13 -3.11 -6.33
CA GLY A 167 12.37 -3.18 -5.08
C GLY A 167 12.15 -4.61 -4.57
N ILE A 168 10.96 -4.86 -4.02
CA ILE A 168 10.60 -6.14 -3.38
C ILE A 168 9.78 -6.98 -4.36
N ASN A 169 10.20 -8.22 -4.59
CA ASN A 169 9.43 -9.27 -5.24
C ASN A 169 9.11 -10.38 -4.23
N ALA A 170 7.81 -10.63 -3.97
CA ALA A 170 7.34 -11.62 -3.01
C ALA A 170 7.40 -13.08 -3.51
N GLY A 171 7.84 -13.35 -4.74
CA GLY A 171 8.06 -14.71 -5.23
C GLY A 171 6.79 -15.57 -5.30
N ASN A 172 5.66 -14.99 -5.70
CA ASN A 172 4.34 -15.61 -5.68
C ASN A 172 3.99 -16.19 -4.29
N LYS A 173 4.29 -15.44 -3.22
CA LYS A 173 3.91 -15.76 -1.84
C LYS A 173 3.09 -14.62 -1.27
N GLU A 174 2.22 -14.96 -0.31
CA GLU A 174 1.47 -13.97 0.45
C GLU A 174 2.40 -13.15 1.34
N ILE A 175 2.19 -11.83 1.40
CA ILE A 175 2.81 -10.96 2.39
C ILE A 175 1.86 -10.89 3.60
N LYS A 176 2.23 -11.56 4.70
CA LYS A 176 1.43 -11.61 5.93
C LYS A 176 1.87 -10.54 6.93
N GLY A 177 1.00 -10.23 7.90
CA GLY A 177 1.32 -9.27 8.97
C GLY A 177 1.30 -7.80 8.55
N VAL A 178 0.65 -7.46 7.43
CA VAL A 178 0.48 -6.06 6.99
C VAL A 178 -0.60 -5.39 7.84
N ALA A 179 -0.20 -4.41 8.67
CA ALA A 179 -1.11 -3.59 9.46
C ALA A 179 -1.97 -2.66 8.58
N ASN A 180 -2.98 -2.01 9.15
CA ASN A 180 -3.81 -1.07 8.38
C ASN A 180 -2.97 0.13 7.92
N ALA A 181 -3.00 0.44 6.62
CA ALA A 181 -2.42 1.64 6.03
C ALA A 181 -3.08 2.91 6.59
N THR A 182 -2.25 3.89 6.95
CA THR A 182 -2.68 5.22 7.43
C THR A 182 -2.17 6.38 6.55
N SER A 183 -1.25 6.10 5.63
CA SER A 183 -0.73 7.04 4.62
C SER A 183 -1.05 6.57 3.20
N ALA A 184 -0.95 7.47 2.23
CA ALA A 184 -1.31 7.20 0.83
C ALA A 184 -0.37 6.22 0.11
N ASP A 185 0.86 6.05 0.62
CA ASP A 185 1.92 5.20 0.09
C ASP A 185 2.10 3.87 0.85
N ALA A 186 1.32 3.65 1.91
CA ALA A 186 1.34 2.40 2.67
C ALA A 186 0.56 1.28 1.95
N ALA A 187 1.04 0.05 2.11
CA ALA A 187 0.35 -1.13 1.58
C ALA A 187 -0.97 -1.38 2.33
N VAL A 188 -2.06 -1.60 1.58
CA VAL A 188 -3.36 -1.98 2.15
C VAL A 188 -3.43 -3.47 2.42
N ASN A 189 -4.05 -3.85 3.53
CA ASN A 189 -4.32 -5.26 3.83
C ASN A 189 -5.74 -5.66 3.42
N LYS A 190 -6.04 -6.97 3.47
CA LYS A 190 -7.36 -7.50 3.12
C LYS A 190 -8.48 -6.94 4.00
N GLY A 191 -8.24 -6.70 5.29
CA GLY A 191 -9.25 -6.15 6.20
C GLY A 191 -9.71 -4.75 5.80
N GLN A 192 -8.79 -3.89 5.35
CA GLN A 192 -9.14 -2.58 4.80
C GLN A 192 -9.93 -2.70 3.50
N MET A 193 -9.55 -3.63 2.62
CA MET A 193 -10.28 -3.89 1.39
C MET A 193 -11.70 -4.39 1.67
N ASP A 194 -11.86 -5.35 2.58
CA ASP A 194 -13.16 -5.88 3.00
C ASP A 194 -14.04 -4.78 3.62
N ALA A 195 -13.47 -3.91 4.46
CA ALA A 195 -14.18 -2.77 5.05
C ALA A 195 -14.61 -1.74 3.99
N ALA A 196 -13.74 -1.42 3.02
CA ALA A 196 -14.08 -0.53 1.91
C ALA A 196 -15.20 -1.11 1.03
N ILE A 197 -15.15 -2.41 0.73
CA ILE A 197 -16.20 -3.12 -0.01
C ILE A 197 -17.52 -3.08 0.77
N THR A 198 -17.46 -3.32 2.09
CA THR A 198 -18.65 -3.26 2.95
C THR A 198 -19.26 -1.86 2.96
N ALA A 199 -18.45 -0.81 3.08
CA ALA A 199 -18.90 0.57 3.05
C ALA A 199 -19.55 0.94 1.70
N ALA A 200 -18.95 0.49 0.59
CA ALA A 200 -19.50 0.70 -0.75
C ALA A 200 -20.81 -0.08 -0.98
N ALA A 201 -20.89 -1.32 -0.51
CA ALA A 201 -22.08 -2.17 -0.63
C ALA A 201 -23.24 -1.67 0.25
N GLY A 202 -22.93 -1.16 1.45
CA GLY A 202 -23.90 -0.64 2.42
C GLY A 202 -24.53 0.70 2.03
N GLY A 203 -24.28 1.21 0.82
CA GLY A 203 -24.98 2.39 0.30
C GLY A 203 -24.51 3.71 0.89
N SER A 204 -23.42 3.76 1.67
CA SER A 204 -22.93 5.00 2.30
C SER A 204 -22.46 6.08 1.30
N LEU A 205 -22.51 5.79 -0.01
CA LEU A 205 -22.17 6.68 -1.13
C LEU A 205 -23.40 7.17 -1.94
N SER A 206 -24.62 6.76 -1.61
CA SER A 206 -25.83 7.21 -2.32
C SER A 206 -26.18 8.66 -1.98
N THR A 207 -26.52 9.46 -2.99
CA THR A 207 -26.81 10.92 -2.85
C THR A 207 -28.22 11.29 -3.32
N GLU A 208 -29.08 10.30 -3.56
CA GLU A 208 -30.41 10.50 -4.11
C GLU A 208 -31.29 11.32 -3.16
N LYS A 209 -31.61 12.55 -3.59
CA LYS A 209 -32.45 13.49 -2.86
C LYS A 209 -33.77 13.67 -3.59
N VAL A 210 -34.84 13.03 -3.11
CA VAL A 210 -36.21 13.28 -3.57
C VAL A 210 -36.85 14.30 -2.65
N VAL A 211 -37.21 15.46 -3.19
CA VAL A 211 -37.85 16.56 -2.44
C VAL A 211 -39.20 16.87 -3.07
N ALA A 212 -40.26 16.89 -2.25
CA ALA A 212 -41.52 17.47 -2.67
C ALA A 212 -41.34 18.98 -2.85
N LYS A 213 -41.47 19.48 -4.10
CA LYS A 213 -41.35 20.91 -4.36
C LYS A 213 -42.63 21.62 -3.92
N THR A 214 -42.52 22.54 -2.98
CA THR A 214 -43.63 23.46 -2.64
C THR A 214 -43.62 24.60 -3.66
N LEU A 215 -44.68 24.70 -4.46
CA LEU A 215 -44.90 25.82 -5.37
C LEU A 215 -45.80 26.84 -4.65
N THR A 216 -45.36 28.10 -4.56
CA THR A 216 -46.11 29.15 -3.85
C THR A 216 -47.46 29.39 -4.54
N GLY A 217 -48.54 29.25 -3.78
CA GLY A 217 -49.91 29.40 -4.28
C GLY A 217 -50.60 28.09 -4.68
N ASP A 218 -49.85 26.99 -4.78
CA ASP A 218 -50.40 25.68 -5.11
C ASP A 218 -50.59 24.81 -3.86
N THR A 219 -51.60 23.94 -3.91
CA THR A 219 -51.77 22.85 -2.92
C THR A 219 -51.25 21.56 -3.52
N ASN A 220 -50.16 21.00 -2.96
CA ASN A 220 -49.64 19.72 -3.41
C ASN A 220 -50.64 18.59 -3.09
N LEU A 221 -51.10 17.88 -4.12
CA LEU A 221 -51.99 16.71 -3.98
C LEU A 221 -51.24 15.42 -3.63
N ALA A 222 -49.92 15.42 -3.85
CA ALA A 222 -49.02 14.33 -3.56
C ALA A 222 -48.05 14.71 -2.44
N THR A 223 -47.85 13.79 -1.51
CA THR A 223 -46.84 13.90 -0.44
C THR A 223 -45.80 12.82 -0.65
N VAL A 224 -44.54 13.20 -0.56
CA VAL A 224 -43.42 12.25 -0.51
C VAL A 224 -43.00 12.11 0.95
N THR A 225 -43.11 10.90 1.49
CA THR A 225 -42.72 10.59 2.86
C THR A 225 -41.56 9.59 2.83
N GLY A 226 -40.55 9.82 3.67
CA GLY A 226 -39.23 9.18 3.55
C GLY A 226 -38.15 10.17 3.10
N GLN A 227 -38.06 11.31 3.78
CA GLN A 227 -36.95 12.22 3.55
C GLN A 227 -35.77 11.79 4.40
N THR A 228 -34.63 11.57 3.73
CA THR A 228 -33.29 11.23 4.24
C THR A 228 -32.94 9.75 4.37
N GLY A 229 -33.31 8.91 3.39
CA GLY A 229 -32.59 7.66 3.17
C GLY A 229 -31.29 7.93 2.42
N THR A 230 -30.14 7.81 3.07
CA THR A 230 -28.81 7.88 2.41
C THR A 230 -28.39 6.54 1.79
N ALA A 231 -29.24 5.52 1.87
CA ALA A 231 -28.92 4.16 1.44
C ALA A 231 -29.28 3.90 -0.03
N LYS A 232 -28.55 2.97 -0.65
CA LYS A 232 -28.74 2.53 -2.03
C LYS A 232 -29.96 1.62 -2.11
N GLY A 233 -30.92 1.96 -2.97
CA GLY A 233 -32.12 1.14 -3.22
C GLY A 233 -33.30 1.46 -2.30
N GLU A 234 -33.27 2.59 -1.60
CA GLU A 234 -34.44 3.07 -0.87
C GLU A 234 -35.63 3.27 -1.81
N THR A 235 -36.77 2.75 -1.41
CA THR A 235 -38.03 2.92 -2.13
C THR A 235 -38.74 4.15 -1.57
N TYR A 236 -39.01 5.15 -2.41
CA TYR A 236 -39.76 6.33 -2.01
C TYR A 236 -41.25 6.06 -2.14
N GLU A 237 -42.01 6.31 -1.08
CA GLU A 237 -43.46 6.29 -1.15
C GLU A 237 -44.00 7.66 -1.55
N VAL A 238 -44.58 7.72 -2.74
CA VAL A 238 -45.36 8.87 -3.22
C VAL A 238 -46.83 8.55 -2.98
N SER A 239 -47.42 9.22 -2.00
CA SER A 239 -48.85 9.11 -1.73
C SER A 239 -49.59 10.26 -2.41
N VAL A 240 -50.67 9.94 -3.13
CA VAL A 240 -51.64 10.93 -3.63
C VAL A 240 -52.92 10.79 -2.83
N SER A 241 -53.42 11.90 -2.27
CA SER A 241 -54.68 11.87 -1.53
C SER A 241 -55.85 11.85 -2.49
N GLU A 242 -56.49 10.69 -2.63
CA GLU A 242 -57.72 10.55 -3.43
C GLU A 242 -58.81 11.53 -2.95
N ASN A 243 -58.91 11.76 -1.64
CA ASN A 243 -59.85 12.73 -1.07
C ASN A 243 -59.53 14.17 -1.50
N ALA A 244 -58.24 14.54 -1.55
CA ALA A 244 -57.84 15.87 -2.01
C ALA A 244 -58.11 16.05 -3.51
N VAL A 245 -57.83 15.02 -4.33
CA VAL A 245 -58.16 15.01 -5.76
C VAL A 245 -59.67 15.15 -5.97
N LYS A 246 -60.49 14.37 -5.24
CA LYS A 246 -61.95 14.45 -5.29
C LYS A 246 -62.47 15.83 -4.87
N ALA A 247 -61.88 16.45 -3.85
CA ALA A 247 -62.25 17.80 -3.42
C ALA A 247 -61.97 18.85 -4.51
N VAL A 248 -60.78 18.81 -5.13
CA VAL A 248 -60.45 19.71 -6.25
C VAL A 248 -61.41 19.51 -7.42
N ALA A 249 -61.70 18.25 -7.79
CA ALA A 249 -62.65 17.94 -8.86
C ALA A 249 -64.06 18.44 -8.56
N ALA A 250 -64.53 18.30 -7.31
CA ALA A 250 -65.83 18.79 -6.88
C ALA A 250 -65.93 20.32 -6.91
N THR A 251 -64.89 21.04 -6.48
CA THR A 251 -64.84 22.50 -6.59
C THR A 251 -64.87 22.96 -8.05
N ALA A 252 -64.02 22.36 -8.90
CA ALA A 252 -63.97 22.69 -10.33
C ALA A 252 -65.31 22.44 -11.05
N ALA A 253 -66.02 21.37 -10.72
CA ALA A 253 -67.33 21.07 -11.28
C ALA A 253 -68.41 22.08 -10.88
N GLN A 254 -68.33 22.63 -9.66
CA GLN A 254 -69.28 23.64 -9.19
C GLN A 254 -69.08 24.99 -9.87
N ASP A 255 -67.84 25.45 -10.04
CA ASP A 255 -67.54 26.74 -10.67
C ASP A 255 -67.87 26.75 -12.17
N ALA A 256 -67.87 25.59 -12.82
CA ALA A 256 -68.12 25.46 -14.26
C ALA A 256 -69.56 25.82 -14.69
N VAL A 257 -70.53 25.81 -13.77
CA VAL A 257 -71.96 26.03 -14.11
C VAL A 257 -72.47 27.31 -13.44
N LYS A 258 -72.49 28.40 -14.21
CA LYS A 258 -73.08 29.68 -13.79
C LYS A 258 -74.49 29.82 -14.37
N VAL A 259 -75.50 29.55 -13.56
CA VAL A 259 -76.91 29.80 -13.92
C VAL A 259 -77.40 31.03 -13.17
N ALA A 260 -77.95 32.02 -13.88
CA ALA A 260 -78.55 33.21 -13.30
C ALA A 260 -80.00 33.34 -13.77
N GLY A 261 -80.92 33.64 -12.84
CA GLY A 261 -82.31 33.99 -13.16
C GLY A 261 -82.49 35.51 -13.25
N THR A 262 -83.42 35.96 -14.10
CA THR A 262 -83.84 37.37 -14.17
C THR A 262 -85.35 37.46 -14.28
N GLY A 263 -85.98 38.34 -13.49
CA GLY A 263 -87.36 38.81 -13.68
C GLY A 263 -88.43 37.75 -13.53
N LEU A 264 -88.67 36.96 -14.58
CA LEU A 264 -89.81 36.03 -14.73
C LEU A 264 -89.52 34.62 -14.17
N ALA A 265 -88.25 34.28 -14.04
CA ALA A 265 -87.80 33.03 -13.43
C ALA A 265 -86.69 33.34 -12.43
N THR A 266 -86.84 32.83 -11.22
CA THR A 266 -85.78 32.84 -10.20
C THR A 266 -85.07 31.50 -10.23
N VAL A 267 -83.74 31.54 -10.21
CA VAL A 267 -82.92 30.34 -10.07
C VAL A 267 -82.29 30.39 -8.70
N SER A 268 -82.60 29.40 -7.88
CA SER A 268 -81.89 29.14 -6.63
C SER A 268 -81.06 27.87 -6.78
N ASP A 269 -79.90 27.83 -6.15
CA ASP A 269 -79.09 26.63 -6.08
C ASP A 269 -78.98 26.12 -4.64
N ALA A 270 -78.86 24.80 -4.50
CA ALA A 270 -78.54 24.14 -3.26
C ALA A 270 -77.45 23.11 -3.51
N THR A 271 -76.46 23.05 -2.62
CA THR A 271 -75.36 22.08 -2.71
C THR A 271 -75.48 21.07 -1.58
N ALA A 272 -75.58 19.79 -1.95
CA ALA A 272 -75.58 18.68 -1.00
C ALA A 272 -74.70 17.55 -1.54
N ALA A 273 -73.83 17.00 -0.69
CA ALA A 273 -72.89 15.93 -1.05
C ALA A 273 -72.07 16.19 -2.34
N GLY A 274 -71.71 17.45 -2.60
CA GLY A 274 -70.92 17.85 -3.77
C GLY A 274 -71.71 17.98 -5.08
N VAL A 275 -73.03 17.73 -5.07
CA VAL A 275 -73.92 17.95 -6.21
C VAL A 275 -74.62 19.29 -6.02
N LYS A 276 -74.45 20.19 -6.99
CA LYS A 276 -75.18 21.46 -7.06
C LYS A 276 -76.45 21.25 -7.88
N THR A 277 -77.59 21.38 -7.22
CA THR A 277 -78.92 21.31 -7.85
C THR A 277 -79.45 22.71 -8.05
N TYR A 278 -79.88 23.01 -9.27
CA TYR A 278 -80.51 24.29 -9.61
C TYR A 278 -82.02 24.09 -9.70
N THR A 279 -82.76 24.87 -8.92
CA THR A 279 -84.21 24.92 -8.98
C THR A 279 -84.61 26.17 -9.74
N VAL A 280 -85.31 25.99 -10.86
CA VAL A 280 -85.88 27.09 -11.65
C VAL A 280 -87.33 27.23 -11.27
N ASN A 281 -87.66 28.33 -10.59
CA ASN A 281 -89.03 28.68 -10.25
C ASN A 281 -89.49 29.78 -11.21
N VAL A 282 -90.60 29.55 -11.89
CA VAL A 282 -91.26 30.54 -12.74
C VAL A 282 -92.45 31.13 -12.00
N ASP A 283 -92.60 32.45 -12.05
CA ASP A 283 -93.73 33.11 -11.38
C ASP A 283 -95.04 32.84 -12.15
N GLU A 284 -96.08 32.43 -11.43
CA GLU A 284 -97.41 32.23 -11.99
C GLU A 284 -98.06 33.57 -12.35
N GLY A 285 -98.49 33.69 -13.61
CA GLY A 285 -99.25 34.82 -14.13
C GLY A 285 -100.74 34.54 -14.03
N LYS A 286 -101.54 35.60 -13.81
CA LYS A 286 -103.01 35.47 -13.75
C LYS A 286 -103.66 36.24 -14.89
N LEU A 287 -104.47 35.54 -15.71
CA LEU A 287 -105.29 36.15 -16.76
C LEU A 287 -106.67 36.51 -16.23
N VAL A 288 -107.16 37.68 -16.62
CA VAL A 288 -108.38 38.28 -16.12
C VAL A 288 -109.05 39.06 -17.27
N ILE A 289 -110.39 38.98 -17.37
CA ILE A 289 -111.19 39.66 -18.40
C ILE A 289 -111.72 40.97 -17.85
N ASP A 290 -111.63 42.02 -18.66
CA ASP A 290 -112.26 43.31 -18.37
C ASP A 290 -113.78 43.21 -18.60
N ASP A 291 -114.58 43.54 -17.59
CA ASP A 291 -116.05 43.51 -17.69
C ASP A 291 -116.63 44.61 -18.59
N THR A 292 -115.90 45.70 -18.80
CA THR A 292 -116.33 46.85 -19.63
C THR A 292 -116.04 46.61 -21.10
N THR A 293 -114.86 46.08 -21.43
CA THR A 293 -114.43 45.90 -22.83
C THR A 293 -114.61 44.48 -23.35
N GLY A 294 -114.81 43.49 -22.47
CA GLY A 294 -114.88 42.07 -22.83
C GLY A 294 -113.56 41.49 -23.33
N LYS A 295 -112.45 42.23 -23.21
CA LYS A 295 -111.13 41.83 -23.72
C LYS A 295 -110.17 41.56 -22.57
N ILE A 296 -109.18 40.71 -22.82
CA ILE A 296 -108.02 40.57 -21.95
C ILE A 296 -107.12 41.77 -22.25
N GLY A 297 -106.96 42.68 -21.28
CA GLY A 297 -106.10 43.85 -21.43
C GLY A 297 -104.61 43.48 -21.36
N ALA A 298 -103.76 44.26 -22.04
CA ALA A 298 -102.32 44.24 -21.76
C ALA A 298 -102.09 44.83 -20.36
N ASN A 299 -101.29 44.14 -19.53
CA ASN A 299 -101.10 44.39 -18.09
C ASN A 299 -102.40 44.37 -17.26
N GLY A 300 -103.05 43.20 -17.22
CA GLY A 300 -103.95 42.83 -16.13
C GLY A 300 -105.24 43.64 -16.07
N ALA A 301 -106.17 43.36 -16.99
CA ALA A 301 -107.54 43.83 -16.86
C ALA A 301 -108.13 43.44 -15.50
N THR A 302 -108.79 44.35 -14.80
CA THR A 302 -109.33 44.06 -13.46
C THR A 302 -110.70 43.41 -13.53
N GLN A 303 -110.88 42.25 -12.88
CA GLN A 303 -112.21 41.81 -12.44
C GLN A 303 -112.43 42.35 -11.03
N GLY A 304 -113.27 43.38 -10.90
CA GLY A 304 -113.45 44.07 -9.61
C GLY A 304 -112.13 44.59 -9.05
N THR A 305 -111.71 44.08 -7.88
CA THR A 305 -110.48 44.49 -7.19
C THR A 305 -109.23 43.65 -7.52
N THR A 306 -109.31 42.64 -8.39
CA THR A 306 -108.16 41.77 -8.70
C THR A 306 -107.48 42.15 -10.01
N GLN A 307 -106.22 42.62 -9.94
CA GLN A 307 -105.38 42.89 -11.10
C GLN A 307 -104.65 41.62 -11.58
N GLY A 308 -104.52 41.43 -12.89
CA GLY A 308 -103.70 40.37 -13.46
C GLY A 308 -102.22 40.56 -13.10
N LYS A 309 -101.49 39.46 -12.89
CA LYS A 309 -100.04 39.47 -12.61
C LYS A 309 -99.26 39.08 -13.86
N ASN A 310 -98.14 39.76 -14.11
CA ASN A 310 -97.15 39.34 -15.10
C ASN A 310 -96.57 37.99 -14.68
N GLY A 311 -96.53 37.02 -15.59
CA GLY A 311 -96.06 35.66 -15.33
C GLY A 311 -96.59 34.69 -16.37
N VAL A 312 -96.45 33.38 -16.12
CA VAL A 312 -96.98 32.34 -17.01
C VAL A 312 -98.41 31.98 -16.57
N ALA A 313 -99.39 32.14 -17.47
CA ALA A 313 -100.77 31.76 -17.17
C ALA A 313 -100.93 30.25 -17.08
N THR A 314 -101.64 29.76 -16.06
CA THR A 314 -101.99 28.33 -16.01
C THR A 314 -103.10 28.01 -17.01
N THR A 315 -103.22 26.74 -17.39
CA THR A 315 -104.35 26.27 -18.20
C THR A 315 -105.68 26.55 -17.50
N GLN A 316 -105.72 26.50 -16.16
CA GLN A 316 -106.89 26.85 -15.36
C GLN A 316 -107.24 28.35 -15.46
N ASP A 317 -106.24 29.23 -15.42
CA ASP A 317 -106.44 30.68 -15.61
C ASP A 317 -107.01 30.98 -17.01
N VAL A 318 -106.46 30.34 -18.05
CA VAL A 318 -106.97 30.45 -19.42
C VAL A 318 -108.39 29.92 -19.51
N ALA A 319 -108.68 28.75 -18.92
CA ALA A 319 -110.00 28.15 -18.95
C ALA A 319 -111.05 29.00 -18.23
N SER A 320 -110.72 29.58 -17.08
CA SER A 320 -111.61 30.49 -16.33
C SER A 320 -111.99 31.72 -17.15
N VAL A 321 -111.01 32.33 -17.80
CA VAL A 321 -111.18 33.44 -18.75
C VAL A 321 -112.08 33.00 -19.91
N VAL A 322 -111.76 31.90 -20.59
CA VAL A 322 -112.55 31.40 -21.73
C VAL A 322 -113.99 31.11 -21.31
N ASN A 323 -114.21 30.44 -20.18
CA ASN A 323 -115.56 30.15 -19.67
C ASN A 323 -116.33 31.44 -19.33
N SER A 324 -115.69 32.41 -18.68
CA SER A 324 -116.30 33.71 -18.40
C SER A 324 -116.67 34.46 -19.69
N ALA A 325 -115.82 34.39 -20.73
CA ALA A 325 -116.12 34.97 -22.05
C ALA A 325 -117.30 34.25 -22.72
N ILE A 326 -117.34 32.92 -22.65
CA ILE A 326 -118.45 32.10 -23.15
C ILE A 326 -119.75 32.48 -22.44
N ASP A 327 -119.75 32.59 -21.12
CA ASP A 327 -120.95 32.89 -20.34
C ASP A 327 -121.48 34.31 -20.60
N LYS A 328 -120.59 35.31 -20.74
CA LYS A 328 -120.99 36.65 -21.19
C LYS A 328 -121.56 36.64 -22.61
N THR A 329 -121.02 35.80 -23.51
CA THR A 329 -121.54 35.67 -24.88
C THR A 329 -122.92 35.02 -24.89
N LYS A 330 -123.16 34.02 -24.03
CA LYS A 330 -124.50 33.44 -23.82
C LYS A 330 -125.48 34.48 -23.27
N GLN A 331 -125.08 35.22 -22.24
CA GLN A 331 -125.90 36.29 -21.66
C GLN A 331 -126.29 37.33 -22.72
N ALA A 332 -125.34 37.75 -23.56
CA ALA A 332 -125.61 38.68 -24.66
C ALA A 332 -126.60 38.12 -25.70
N LEU A 333 -126.60 36.80 -25.94
CA LEU A 333 -127.55 36.14 -26.83
C LEU A 333 -128.96 36.07 -26.22
N ASP A 334 -129.07 35.75 -24.93
CA ASP A 334 -130.34 35.69 -24.20
C ASP A 334 -131.00 37.08 -24.07
N ASP A 335 -130.18 38.12 -23.92
CA ASP A 335 -130.64 39.51 -23.84
C ASP A 335 -130.90 40.14 -25.22
N ALA A 336 -130.52 39.48 -26.31
CA ALA A 336 -130.77 39.96 -27.65
C ALA A 336 -132.28 40.02 -27.94
N LYS A 337 -132.80 41.23 -28.15
CA LYS A 337 -134.19 41.48 -28.54
C LYS A 337 -134.29 41.67 -30.05
N HIS A 338 -135.22 40.95 -30.67
CA HIS A 338 -135.57 41.08 -32.08
C HIS A 338 -136.87 41.88 -32.19
N ASN A 339 -136.82 42.97 -32.93
CA ASN A 339 -137.96 43.87 -33.12
C ASN A 339 -138.63 43.54 -34.46
N PHE A 340 -139.92 43.22 -34.43
CA PHE A 340 -140.73 42.96 -35.62
C PHE A 340 -141.78 44.06 -35.74
N ALA A 341 -141.81 44.76 -36.88
CA ALA A 341 -142.77 45.83 -37.15
C ALA A 341 -143.75 45.39 -38.25
N GLY A 342 -145.05 45.54 -38.00
CA GLY A 342 -146.09 45.41 -39.02
C GLY A 342 -146.55 46.78 -39.54
N ASP A 343 -147.38 46.79 -40.59
CA ASP A 343 -147.88 48.02 -41.26
C ASP A 343 -148.66 48.98 -40.34
N ASP A 344 -149.15 48.52 -39.18
CA ASP A 344 -149.89 49.30 -38.16
C ASP A 344 -149.00 49.90 -37.05
N ALA A 345 -147.75 50.28 -37.38
CA ALA A 345 -146.81 51.03 -36.54
C ALA A 345 -146.48 50.44 -35.13
N THR A 346 -146.98 49.26 -34.78
CA THR A 346 -146.75 48.63 -33.48
C THR A 346 -145.59 47.65 -33.60
N VAL A 347 -144.48 47.91 -32.91
CA VAL A 347 -143.30 47.03 -32.88
C VAL A 347 -143.47 46.00 -31.77
N ILE A 348 -143.42 44.72 -32.13
CA ILE A 348 -143.36 43.63 -31.16
C ILE A 348 -141.90 43.22 -30.99
N SER A 349 -141.37 43.43 -29.79
CA SER A 349 -140.05 42.94 -29.41
C SER A 349 -140.17 41.54 -28.80
N ARG A 350 -139.43 40.58 -29.33
CA ARG A 350 -139.29 39.23 -28.77
C ARG A 350 -137.84 38.98 -28.38
N LYS A 351 -137.60 38.26 -27.28
CA LYS A 351 -136.26 37.78 -26.98
C LYS A 351 -135.85 36.70 -27.98
N HIS A 352 -134.54 36.55 -28.20
CA HIS A 352 -134.02 35.48 -29.05
C HIS A 352 -134.54 34.11 -28.56
N GLY A 353 -135.09 33.31 -29.46
CA GLY A 353 -135.72 32.01 -29.14
C GLY A 353 -137.23 32.04 -28.84
N GLU A 354 -137.86 33.20 -28.67
CA GLU A 354 -139.32 33.30 -28.49
C GLU A 354 -140.07 33.18 -29.84
N GLN A 355 -141.10 32.32 -29.91
CA GLN A 355 -141.90 32.08 -31.13
C GLN A 355 -142.92 33.18 -31.40
N LEU A 356 -142.72 33.97 -32.46
CA LEU A 356 -143.71 34.92 -32.96
C LEU A 356 -144.83 34.18 -33.70
N ASN A 357 -145.99 34.04 -33.06
CA ASN A 357 -147.23 33.64 -33.74
C ASN A 357 -147.83 34.91 -34.37
N ILE A 358 -147.97 34.89 -35.70
CA ILE A 358 -148.49 35.96 -36.56
C ILE A 358 -149.91 35.60 -36.98
#